data_AF-A0A1F8C2M1-F1
#
_entry.id   AF-A0A1F8C2M1-F1
#
_cell.length_a   1.000
_cell.length_b   1.000
_cell.length_c   1.000
_cell.angle_alpha   90.00
_cell.angle_beta   90.00
_cell.angle_gamma   90.00
#
_symmetry.space_group_name_H-M   'P 1'
#
loop_
_entity.id
_entity.type
_entity.pdbx_description
1 polymer ?
#
loop_
_entity_poly.entity_id
_entity_poly.type
_entity_poly.pdbx_seq_one_letter_code
_entity_poly.pdbx_strand_id
1 'polypeptide(L)'
;MRVSQNSLNPSLKNQIIKTFAQTISDFKNISQIKTFLDDFFTPAEIETYAKRLAIAYWLKKGRSYENIKGNLKVSSATIAEVKQTMDRPGFEQAIKAIEAEEWASVWTQKIQKFARLDRK
;
A
#
# COMPACT_ATOMS: atom_id res chain seq x y z
N MET A 1 -11.83 -2.77 13.98
CA MET A 1 -13.27 -2.95 14.33
C MET A 1 -13.72 -4.41 14.27
N ARG A 2 -14.65 -4.86 15.14
CA ARG A 2 -15.31 -6.18 15.03
C ARG A 2 -16.57 -6.06 14.17
N VAL A 3 -16.69 -6.87 13.12
CA VAL A 3 -17.91 -6.91 12.31
C VAL A 3 -18.99 -7.69 13.07
N SER A 4 -20.23 -7.19 13.04
CA SER A 4 -21.38 -7.86 13.65
C SER A 4 -21.63 -9.24 13.03
N GLN A 5 -22.14 -10.19 13.84
CA GLN A 5 -22.58 -11.50 13.35
C GLN A 5 -23.87 -11.41 12.52
N ASN A 6 -24.64 -10.33 12.68
CA ASN A 6 -25.80 -10.07 11.85
C ASN A 6 -25.33 -9.55 10.48
N SER A 7 -25.53 -10.35 9.44
CA SER A 7 -25.11 -10.00 8.09
C SER A 7 -25.98 -8.86 7.53
N LEU A 8 -25.34 -7.82 7.00
CA LEU A 8 -26.00 -6.80 6.19
C LEU A 8 -26.66 -7.44 4.97
N ASN A 9 -27.76 -6.82 4.51
CA ASN A 9 -28.32 -7.14 3.20
C ASN A 9 -27.20 -7.03 2.12
N PRO A 10 -27.05 -8.03 1.23
CA PRO A 10 -25.96 -8.05 0.25
C PRO A 10 -25.91 -6.82 -0.67
N SER A 11 -27.07 -6.31 -1.10
CA SER A 11 -27.16 -5.11 -1.94
C SER A 11 -26.65 -3.88 -1.20
N LEU A 12 -27.10 -3.70 0.05
CA LEU A 12 -26.64 -2.60 0.90
C LEU A 12 -25.14 -2.67 1.17
N LYS A 13 -24.62 -3.87 1.47
CA LYS A 13 -23.18 -4.09 1.68
C LYS A 13 -22.36 -3.68 0.46
N ASN A 14 -22.79 -4.11 -0.73
CA ASN A 14 -22.12 -3.75 -1.99
C ASN A 14 -22.16 -2.25 -2.24
N GLN A 15 -23.30 -1.61 -1.99
CA GLN A 15 -23.44 -0.17 -2.15
C GLN A 15 -22.52 0.61 -1.20
N ILE A 16 -22.45 0.23 0.08
CA ILE A 16 -21.57 0.89 1.06
C ILE A 16 -20.10 0.74 0.67
N ILE A 17 -19.67 -0.46 0.26
CA ILE A 17 -18.29 -0.69 -0.17
C ILE A 17 -17.95 0.12 -1.43
N LYS A 18 -18.89 0.18 -2.39
CA LYS A 18 -18.71 0.97 -3.62
C LYS A 18 -18.59 2.45 -3.31
N THR A 19 -19.46 3.00 -2.46
CA THR A 19 -19.40 4.41 -2.06
C THR A 19 -18.08 4.72 -1.37
N PHE A 20 -17.61 3.86 -0.46
CA PHE A 20 -16.32 4.04 0.20
C PHE A 20 -15.16 4.08 -0.79
N ALA A 21 -15.13 3.15 -1.76
CA ALA A 21 -14.11 3.13 -2.81
C ALA A 21 -14.16 4.41 -3.68
N GLN A 22 -15.37 4.86 -4.04
CA GLN A 22 -15.56 6.09 -4.81
C GLN A 22 -15.04 7.31 -4.06
N THR A 23 -15.40 7.47 -2.77
CA THR A 23 -14.93 8.59 -1.94
C THR A 23 -13.41 8.66 -1.90
N ILE A 24 -12.73 7.51 -1.73
CA ILE A 24 -11.26 7.48 -1.75
C ILE A 24 -10.71 7.90 -3.12
N SER A 25 -11.35 7.47 -4.22
CA SER A 25 -10.91 7.83 -5.57
C SER A 25 -11.13 9.30 -5.94
N ASP A 26 -12.07 9.99 -5.28
CA ASP A 26 -12.38 11.39 -5.54
C ASP A 26 -11.35 12.36 -4.93
N PHE A 27 -10.48 11.88 -4.03
CA PHE A 27 -9.40 12.69 -3.46
C PHE A 27 -8.35 13.03 -4.52
N LYS A 28 -8.02 14.32 -4.61
CA LYS A 28 -7.20 14.85 -5.72
C LYS A 28 -5.70 14.83 -5.45
N ASN A 29 -5.30 14.65 -4.19
CA ASN A 29 -3.90 14.71 -3.80
C ASN A 29 -3.62 13.90 -2.53
N ILE A 30 -2.34 13.59 -2.33
CA ILE A 30 -1.87 12.78 -1.20
C ILE A 30 -2.14 13.43 0.15
N SER A 31 -2.21 14.77 0.23
CA SER A 31 -2.50 15.48 1.49
C SER A 31 -3.92 15.20 1.96
N GLN A 32 -4.91 15.27 1.06
CA GLN A 32 -6.30 14.95 1.37
C GLN A 32 -6.44 13.49 1.83
N ILE A 33 -5.78 12.56 1.13
CA ILE A 33 -5.80 11.15 1.49
C ILE A 33 -5.18 10.95 2.88
N LYS A 34 -4.04 11.57 3.19
CA LYS A 34 -3.40 11.45 4.51
C LYS A 34 -4.30 11.95 5.64
N THR A 35 -4.89 13.13 5.49
CA THR A 35 -5.84 13.67 6.48
C THR A 35 -7.02 12.72 6.69
N PHE A 36 -7.61 12.21 5.60
CA PHE A 36 -8.68 11.22 5.71
C PHE A 36 -8.25 9.95 6.43
N LEU A 37 -7.05 9.42 6.12
CA LEU A 37 -6.55 8.21 6.77
C LEU A 37 -6.35 8.41 8.27
N ASP A 38 -5.76 9.53 8.67
CA ASP A 38 -5.48 9.87 10.08
C ASP A 38 -6.78 10.08 10.88
N ASP A 39 -7.81 10.63 10.27
CA ASP A 39 -9.11 10.85 10.90
C ASP A 39 -10.00 9.59 10.94
N PHE A 40 -9.90 8.72 9.92
CA PHE A 40 -10.80 7.58 9.74
C PHE A 40 -10.27 6.28 10.37
N PHE A 41 -8.95 6.07 10.35
CA PHE A 41 -8.32 4.86 10.88
C PHE A 41 -7.58 5.15 12.18
N THR A 42 -7.44 4.11 13.00
CA THR A 42 -6.49 4.18 14.12
C THR A 42 -5.05 4.13 13.60
N PRO A 43 -4.07 4.70 14.33
CA PRO A 43 -2.66 4.61 13.95
C PRO A 43 -2.18 3.17 13.73
N ALA A 44 -2.68 2.23 14.54
CA ALA A 44 -2.35 0.81 14.43
C ALA A 44 -2.92 0.17 13.16
N GLU A 45 -4.13 0.54 12.73
CA GLU A 45 -4.72 0.06 11.47
C GLU A 45 -3.93 0.60 10.27
N ILE A 46 -3.58 1.88 10.26
CA ILE A 46 -2.73 2.49 9.22
C ILE A 46 -1.40 1.76 9.11
N GLU A 47 -0.69 1.60 10.23
CA GLU A 47 0.60 0.91 10.26
C GLU A 47 0.48 -0.55 9.78
N THR A 48 -0.58 -1.25 10.19
CA THR A 48 -0.83 -2.64 9.79
C THR A 48 -1.01 -2.76 8.27
N TYR A 49 -1.86 -1.92 7.67
CA TYR A 49 -2.11 -1.98 6.23
C TYR A 49 -0.91 -1.47 5.41
N ALA A 50 -0.18 -0.47 5.90
CA ALA A 50 1.07 0.00 5.29
C ALA A 50 2.15 -1.11 5.29
N LYS A 51 2.33 -1.82 6.42
CA LYS A 51 3.22 -2.99 6.50
C LYS A 51 2.80 -4.08 5.54
N ARG A 52 1.50 -4.34 5.39
CA ARG A 52 0.98 -5.34 4.44
C ARG A 52 1.41 -5.06 3.01
N LEU A 53 1.34 -3.80 2.58
CA LEU A 53 1.79 -3.36 1.26
C LEU A 53 3.32 -3.47 1.12
N ALA A 54 4.07 -3.05 2.15
CA ALA A 54 5.53 -3.15 2.17
C ALA A 54 6.03 -4.61 2.11
N ILE A 55 5.37 -5.54 2.80
CA ILE A 55 5.66 -6.97 2.72
C ILE A 55 5.51 -7.46 1.27
N ALA A 56 4.38 -7.16 0.63
CA ALA A 56 4.13 -7.60 -0.75
C ALA A 56 5.20 -7.06 -1.72
N TYR A 57 5.53 -5.78 -1.58
CA TYR A 57 6.60 -5.15 -2.35
C TYR A 57 7.98 -5.81 -2.12
N TRP A 58 8.36 -6.06 -0.87
CA TRP A 58 9.66 -6.67 -0.54
C TRP A 58 9.77 -8.14 -0.93
N LEU A 59 8.67 -8.89 -0.83
CA LEU A 59 8.60 -10.25 -1.36
C LEU A 59 8.78 -10.24 -2.89
N LYS A 60 8.18 -9.27 -3.59
CA LYS A 60 8.36 -9.12 -5.04
C LYS A 60 9.81 -8.80 -5.41
N LYS A 61 10.52 -8.01 -4.59
CA LYS A 61 11.96 -7.73 -4.74
C LYS A 61 12.88 -8.86 -4.25
N GLY A 62 12.34 -10.01 -3.86
CA GLY A 62 13.13 -11.19 -3.47
C GLY A 62 13.78 -11.12 -2.09
N ARG A 63 13.29 -10.27 -1.18
CA ARG A 63 13.80 -10.22 0.19
C ARG A 63 13.42 -11.47 0.99
N SER A 64 14.32 -11.93 1.86
CA SER A 64 14.06 -13.08 2.73
C SER A 64 13.03 -12.77 3.83
N TYR A 65 12.41 -13.82 4.37
CA TYR A 65 11.42 -13.70 5.46
C TYR A 65 12.05 -13.10 6.73
N GLU A 66 13.30 -13.47 7.05
CA GLU A 66 14.04 -12.94 8.20
C GLU A 66 14.27 -11.43 8.04
N ASN A 67 14.65 -10.99 6.85
CA ASN A 67 14.84 -9.57 6.56
C ASN A 67 13.53 -8.78 6.72
N ILE A 68 12.43 -9.30 6.15
CA ILE A 68 11.12 -8.65 6.23
C ILE A 68 10.63 -8.59 7.68
N LYS A 69 10.71 -9.71 8.42
CA LYS A 69 10.34 -9.81 9.83
C LYS A 69 11.11 -8.83 10.70
N GLY A 70 12.43 -8.79 10.56
CA GLY A 70 13.31 -7.96 11.38
C GLY A 70 13.10 -6.46 11.20
N ASN A 71 12.87 -6.03 9.95
CA ASN A 71 12.72 -4.62 9.60
C ASN A 71 11.28 -4.11 9.75
N LEU A 72 10.27 -4.88 9.32
CA LEU A 72 8.87 -4.47 9.41
C LEU A 72 8.21 -4.82 10.76
N LYS A 73 8.92 -5.55 11.63
CA LYS A 73 8.42 -5.99 12.95
C LYS A 73 7.08 -6.74 12.84
N VAL A 74 7.04 -7.71 11.93
CA VAL A 74 5.86 -8.56 11.66
C VAL A 74 6.16 -10.03 11.90
N SER A 75 5.14 -10.84 12.14
CA SER A 75 5.31 -12.29 12.30
C SER A 75 5.51 -13.01 10.97
N SER A 76 6.13 -14.19 10.99
CA SER A 76 6.24 -15.04 9.79
C SER A 76 4.87 -15.46 9.25
N ALA A 77 3.88 -15.63 10.13
CA ALA A 77 2.50 -15.92 9.74
C ALA A 77 1.88 -14.77 8.93
N THR A 78 2.12 -13.53 9.36
CA THR A 78 1.68 -12.33 8.61
C THR A 78 2.32 -12.27 7.23
N ILE A 79 3.62 -12.56 7.12
CA ILE A 79 4.31 -12.58 5.82
C ILE A 79 3.70 -13.67 4.91
N ALA A 80 3.44 -14.86 5.45
CA ALA A 80 2.83 -15.95 4.71
C ALA A 80 1.41 -15.61 4.20
N GLU A 81 0.59 -14.94 5.02
CA GLU A 81 -0.75 -14.49 4.61
C GLU A 81 -0.68 -13.48 3.46
N VAL A 82 0.27 -12.54 3.50
CA VAL A 82 0.48 -11.61 2.39
C VAL A 82 0.98 -12.35 1.16
N LYS A 83 1.91 -13.29 1.31
CA LYS A 83 2.43 -14.09 0.18
C LYS A 83 1.32 -14.84 -0.56
N GLN A 84 0.30 -15.35 0.14
CA GLN A 84 -0.85 -16.02 -0.48
C GLN A 84 -1.80 -15.07 -1.23
N THR A 85 -1.78 -13.78 -0.91
CA THR A 85 -2.75 -12.81 -1.43
C THR A 85 -2.14 -11.77 -2.37
N MET A 86 -0.81 -11.65 -2.42
CA MET A 86 -0.10 -10.63 -3.21
C MET A 86 -0.20 -10.81 -4.73
N ASP A 87 -0.55 -12.01 -5.21
CA ASP A 87 -0.74 -12.26 -6.65
C ASP A 87 -2.16 -11.90 -7.12
N ARG A 88 -3.01 -11.35 -6.24
CA ARG A 88 -4.34 -10.86 -6.62
C ARG A 88 -4.24 -9.55 -7.41
N PRO A 89 -5.16 -9.26 -8.35
CA PRO A 89 -5.08 -8.11 -9.25
C PRO A 89 -4.87 -6.76 -8.55
N GLY A 90 -5.53 -6.53 -7.42
CA GLY A 90 -5.37 -5.28 -6.66
C GLY A 90 -3.97 -5.07 -6.09
N PHE A 91 -3.31 -6.14 -5.61
CA PHE A 91 -1.92 -6.06 -5.16
C PHE A 91 -0.98 -5.85 -6.34
N GLU A 92 -1.22 -6.55 -7.45
CA GLU A 92 -0.40 -6.39 -8.65
C GLU A 92 -0.43 -4.94 -9.17
N GLN A 93 -1.62 -4.32 -9.22
CA GLN A 93 -1.78 -2.91 -9.59
C GLN A 93 -1.07 -1.98 -8.61
N ALA A 94 -1.22 -2.20 -7.30
CA ALA A 94 -0.56 -1.38 -6.29
C ALA A 94 0.97 -1.48 -6.36
N ILE A 95 1.52 -2.68 -6.56
CA ILE A 95 2.97 -2.90 -6.70
C ILE A 95 3.48 -2.22 -7.97
N LYS A 96 2.78 -2.35 -9.10
CA LYS A 96 3.14 -1.65 -10.34
C LYS A 96 3.19 -0.13 -10.16
N ALA A 97 2.23 0.44 -9.42
CA ALA A 97 2.21 1.87 -9.12
C ALA A 97 3.42 2.30 -8.26
N ILE A 98 3.78 1.51 -7.24
CA ILE A 98 4.96 1.75 -6.41
C ILE A 98 6.24 1.70 -7.24
N GLU A 99 6.38 0.69 -8.10
CA GLU A 99 7.56 0.57 -8.95
C GLU A 99 7.66 1.74 -9.93
N ALA A 100 6.56 2.15 -10.57
CA ALA A 100 6.57 3.31 -11.45
C ALA A 100 7.08 4.58 -10.75
N GLU A 101 6.63 4.84 -9.51
CA GLU A 101 7.07 5.98 -8.70
C GLU A 101 8.56 5.87 -8.30
N GLU A 102 9.02 4.67 -7.92
CA GLU A 102 10.44 4.40 -7.63
C GLU A 102 11.32 4.70 -8.86
N TRP A 103 10.93 4.22 -10.03
CA TRP A 103 11.63 4.47 -11.29
C TRP A 103 11.63 5.96 -11.65
N ALA A 104 10.51 6.66 -11.50
CA ALA A 104 10.42 8.10 -11.74
C ALA A 104 11.37 8.89 -10.81
N SER A 105 11.41 8.52 -9.53
CA SER A 105 12.31 9.11 -8.53
C SER A 105 13.79 8.87 -8.88
N VAL A 106 14.16 7.63 -9.20
CA VAL A 106 15.53 7.27 -9.60
C VAL A 106 15.95 7.99 -10.89
N TRP A 107 15.06 8.06 -11.87
CA TRP A 107 15.31 8.74 -13.13
C TRP A 107 15.55 10.24 -12.93
N THR A 108 14.72 10.89 -12.10
CA THR A 108 14.87 12.31 -11.74
C THR A 108 16.24 12.58 -11.12
N GLN A 109 16.68 11.71 -10.20
CA GLN A 109 18.01 11.82 -9.58
C GLN A 109 19.15 11.66 -10.60
N LYS A 110 19.02 10.71 -11.55
CA LYS A 110 20.01 10.52 -12.62
C LYS A 110 20.11 11.75 -13.51
N ILE A 111 18.99 12.29 -13.99
CA ILE A 111 18.97 13.52 -14.81
C ILE A 111 19.66 14.68 -14.08
N GLN A 112 19.32 14.91 -12.81
CA GLN A 112 19.94 15.97 -12.02
C GLN A 112 21.46 15.79 -11.88
N LYS A 113 21.93 14.54 -11.77
CA LYS A 113 23.37 14.24 -11.73
C LYS A 113 24.06 14.57 -13.05
N PHE A 114 23.46 14.19 -14.19
CA PHE A 114 24.02 14.50 -15.52
C PHE A 114 24.00 16.00 -15.82
N ALA A 115 22.90 16.69 -15.54
CA ALA A 115 22.79 18.14 -15.74
C ALA A 115 23.78 18.97 -14.88
N ARG A 116 24.28 18.41 -13.78
CA ARG A 116 25.34 19.01 -12.95
C ARG A 116 26.75 18.73 -13.48
N LEU A 117 26.94 17.66 -14.24
CA LEU A 117 28.23 17.28 -14.83
C LEU A 117 28.54 18.11 -16.10
N ASP A 118 27.53 18.49 -16.86
CA ASP A 118 27.67 19.32 -18.08
C ASP A 118 27.89 20.82 -17.80
N ARG A 119 27.89 21.26 -16.53
CA ARG A 119 28.14 22.66 -16.12
C ARG A 119 29.58 22.90 -15.62
N LYS A 120 30.50 21.97 -15.85
CA LYS A 120 31.94 22.14 -15.63
C LYS A 120 32.68 22.10 -16.95
#